data_AF-A0A1Q8AZ79-F1
#
_entry.id   AF-A0A1Q8AZ79-F1
#
_cell.length_a   1.000
_cell.length_b   1.000
_cell.length_c   1.000
_cell.angle_alpha   90.00
_cell.angle_beta   90.00
_cell.angle_gamma   90.00
#
_symmetry.space_group_name_H-M   'P 1'
#
loop_
_entity.id
_entity.type
_entity.pdbx_description
1 polymer ?
#
loop_
_entity_poly.entity_id
_entity_poly.type
_entity_poly.pdbx_seq_one_letter_code
_entity_poly.pdbx_strand_id
1 'polypeptide(L)'
;MLIQATPGGKGVGLMYMVMFIVLTVFIVGLMSGRTPEYLGLKITARDVKLVMIAFLVHPVIVLIPTVLAYSTGAASAIGVGTNSNGFTKILYEFTSAAANNGSDFLGASANTPFFNVSTAIVMFLGRFAPIGLLLALGGSMINRKRLTTDVGVRTDSFLFSIVIVGSILVLVLLTFFPFLALGPIREFFQGHANGF
;
A
#
# COMPACT_ATOMS: atom_id res chain seq x y z
N MET A 1 3.57 -6.08 4.83
CA MET A 1 2.90 -6.19 3.52
C MET A 1 2.23 -4.88 3.10
N LEU A 2 1.40 -4.26 3.95
CA LEU A 2 0.63 -3.06 3.60
C LEU A 2 1.46 -1.83 3.18
N ILE A 3 2.67 -1.68 3.74
CA ILE A 3 3.58 -0.56 3.43
C ILE A 3 4.40 -0.84 2.15
N GLN A 4 4.76 -2.11 1.89
CA GLN A 4 5.65 -2.57 0.81
C GLN A 4 7.08 -1.97 0.75
N ALA A 5 7.36 -0.87 1.46
CA ALA A 5 8.66 -0.20 1.47
C ALA A 5 9.66 -0.79 2.49
N THR A 6 9.23 -1.55 3.51
CA THR A 6 10.13 -2.03 4.58
C THR A 6 9.72 -3.39 5.18
N PRO A 7 10.61 -4.40 5.21
CA PRO A 7 11.70 -4.65 4.25
C PRO A 7 11.06 -4.90 2.88
N GLY A 8 11.30 -4.00 1.93
CA GLY A 8 10.69 -4.11 0.61
C GLY A 8 11.36 -5.15 -0.29
N GLY A 9 10.66 -5.57 -1.34
CA GLY A 9 11.21 -6.48 -2.35
C GLY A 9 12.36 -5.83 -3.15
N LYS A 10 13.20 -6.67 -3.80
CA LYS A 10 14.33 -6.23 -4.63
C LYS A 10 13.86 -5.18 -5.66
N GLY A 11 14.35 -3.94 -5.52
CA GLY A 11 13.99 -2.78 -6.35
C GLY A 11 12.64 -2.12 -5.99
N VAL A 12 11.60 -2.92 -5.82
CA VAL A 12 10.22 -2.42 -5.59
C VAL A 12 10.07 -1.69 -4.25
N GLY A 13 10.81 -2.12 -3.21
CA GLY A 13 10.81 -1.42 -1.91
C GLY A 13 11.28 0.03 -2.02
N LEU A 14 12.35 0.27 -2.77
CA LEU A 14 12.88 1.61 -3.00
C LEU A 14 11.90 2.46 -3.81
N MET A 15 11.25 1.88 -4.82
CA MET A 15 10.22 2.59 -5.58
C MET A 15 9.07 3.07 -4.69
N TYR A 16 8.54 2.20 -3.82
CA TYR A 16 7.49 2.61 -2.88
C TYR A 16 8.00 3.65 -1.88
N MET A 17 9.26 3.56 -1.45
CA MET A 17 9.86 4.61 -0.63
C MET A 17 9.87 5.96 -1.36
N VAL A 18 10.27 6.01 -2.63
CA VAL A 18 10.23 7.23 -3.45
C VAL A 18 8.79 7.77 -3.59
N MET A 19 7.81 6.88 -3.79
CA MET A 19 6.40 7.26 -3.80
C MET A 19 6.00 7.96 -2.48
N PHE A 20 6.33 7.37 -1.33
CA PHE A 20 6.05 7.98 -0.02
C PHE A 20 6.81 9.27 0.23
N ILE A 21 8.06 9.39 -0.24
CA ILE A 21 8.82 10.62 -0.18
C ILE A 21 8.08 11.73 -0.93
N VAL A 22 7.64 11.48 -2.17
CA VAL A 22 6.93 12.49 -2.98
C VAL A 22 5.61 12.90 -2.32
N LEU A 23 4.84 11.95 -1.76
CA LEU A 23 3.63 12.26 -0.99
C LEU A 23 3.94 13.10 0.25
N THR A 24 4.98 12.73 0.99
CA THR A 24 5.38 13.43 2.23
C THR A 24 5.81 14.85 1.92
N VAL A 25 6.67 15.05 0.92
CA VAL A 25 7.11 16.37 0.46
C VAL A 25 5.91 17.20 -0.01
N PHE A 26 4.96 16.58 -0.72
CA PHE A 26 3.71 17.25 -1.12
C PHE A 26 2.91 17.74 0.08
N ILE A 27 2.67 16.88 1.08
CA ILE A 27 1.92 17.22 2.29
C ILE A 27 2.62 18.35 3.06
N VAL A 28 3.94 18.25 3.29
CA VAL A 28 4.71 19.27 4.02
C VAL A 28 4.76 20.59 3.25
N GLY A 29 4.92 20.54 1.93
CA GLY A 29 4.89 21.73 1.08
C GLY A 29 3.55 22.46 1.18
N LEU A 30 2.44 21.71 1.12
CA LEU A 30 1.10 22.28 1.32
C LEU A 30 0.92 22.92 2.71
N MET A 31 1.34 22.22 3.78
CA MET A 31 1.22 22.72 5.16
C MET A 31 2.02 24.00 5.39
N SER A 32 3.16 24.15 4.72
CA SER A 32 4.03 25.32 4.84
C SER A 32 3.73 26.42 3.82
N GLY A 33 2.74 26.23 2.94
CA GLY A 33 2.41 27.17 1.86
C GLY A 33 3.50 27.30 0.78
N ARG A 34 4.41 26.32 0.68
CA ARG A 34 5.52 26.30 -0.28
C ARG A 34 5.26 25.34 -1.42
N THR A 35 5.90 25.59 -2.56
CA THR A 35 5.87 24.63 -3.67
C THR A 35 6.63 23.37 -3.24
N PRO A 36 6.02 22.17 -3.34
CA PRO A 36 6.70 20.93 -2.94
C PRO A 36 7.88 20.62 -3.87
N GLU A 37 8.98 20.17 -3.28
CA GLU A 37 10.25 19.95 -3.99
C GLU A 37 11.02 18.77 -3.40
N TYR A 38 11.56 17.92 -4.27
CA TYR A 38 12.41 16.81 -3.90
C TYR A 38 13.70 16.79 -4.76
N LEU A 39 14.87 16.79 -4.13
CA LEU A 39 16.19 16.78 -4.81
C LEU A 39 16.37 17.91 -5.85
N GLY A 40 15.89 19.11 -5.57
CA GLY A 40 15.94 20.23 -6.53
C GLY A 40 14.77 20.24 -7.52
N LEU A 41 13.95 19.19 -7.58
CA LEU A 41 12.89 19.04 -8.58
C LEU A 41 11.54 19.46 -8.01
N LYS A 42 10.91 20.44 -8.65
CA LYS A 42 9.53 20.81 -8.34
C LYS A 42 8.58 19.64 -8.60
N ILE A 43 7.73 19.34 -7.62
CA ILE A 43 6.64 18.37 -7.76
C ILE A 43 5.41 19.10 -8.28
N THR A 44 4.86 18.62 -9.38
CA THR A 44 3.70 19.18 -10.05
C THR A 44 2.43 18.39 -9.72
N ALA A 45 1.26 18.96 -9.99
CA ALA A 45 -0.01 18.27 -9.81
C ALA A 45 -0.10 16.95 -10.59
N ARG A 46 0.56 16.83 -11.75
CA ARG A 46 0.61 15.59 -12.53
C ARG A 46 1.37 14.49 -11.80
N ASP A 47 2.48 14.83 -11.14
CA ASP A 47 3.30 13.88 -10.38
C ASP A 47 2.53 13.34 -9.18
N VAL A 48 1.86 14.25 -8.46
CA VAL A 48 1.03 13.89 -7.32
C VAL A 48 -0.10 12.96 -7.75
N LYS A 49 -0.75 13.21 -8.91
CA LYS A 49 -1.76 12.30 -9.45
C LYS A 49 -1.19 10.90 -9.73
N LEU A 50 -0.03 10.79 -10.38
CA LEU A 50 0.58 9.50 -10.67
C LEU A 50 0.92 8.71 -9.39
N VAL A 51 1.53 9.40 -8.42
CA VAL A 51 1.92 8.82 -7.13
C VAL A 51 0.70 8.44 -6.30
N MET A 52 -0.35 9.26 -6.29
CA MET A 52 -1.61 8.94 -5.62
C MET A 52 -2.33 7.75 -6.24
N ILE A 53 -2.36 7.66 -7.57
CA ILE A 53 -2.91 6.48 -8.24
C ILE A 53 -2.09 5.24 -7.87
N ALA A 54 -0.76 5.33 -7.92
CA ALA A 54 0.12 4.22 -7.54
C ALA A 54 -0.10 3.75 -6.10
N PHE A 55 -0.26 4.69 -5.17
CA PHE A 55 -0.59 4.42 -3.77
C PHE A 55 -1.95 3.71 -3.64
N LEU A 56 -2.98 4.17 -4.35
CA LEU A 56 -4.34 3.63 -4.29
C LEU A 56 -4.50 2.28 -5.00
N VAL A 57 -3.61 1.90 -5.92
CA VAL A 57 -3.66 0.57 -6.56
C VAL A 57 -3.69 -0.52 -5.49
N HIS A 58 -2.77 -0.46 -4.51
CA HIS A 58 -2.62 -1.52 -3.51
C HIS A 58 -3.88 -1.78 -2.67
N PRO A 59 -4.50 -0.79 -1.99
CA PRO A 59 -5.73 -1.05 -1.24
C PRO A 59 -6.89 -1.48 -2.14
N VAL A 60 -7.02 -0.93 -3.36
CA VAL A 60 -8.10 -1.31 -4.27
C VAL A 60 -8.03 -2.79 -4.65
N ILE A 61 -6.84 -3.28 -5.05
CA ILE A 61 -6.65 -4.67 -5.44
C ILE A 61 -6.63 -5.65 -4.25
N VAL A 62 -6.57 -5.15 -3.02
CA VAL A 62 -6.76 -5.98 -1.81
C VAL A 62 -8.24 -6.07 -1.45
N LEU A 63 -8.91 -4.92 -1.36
CA LEU A 63 -10.24 -4.82 -0.77
C LEU A 63 -11.35 -5.31 -1.70
N ILE A 64 -11.28 -4.99 -3.00
CA ILE A 64 -12.28 -5.44 -3.98
C ILE A 64 -12.38 -6.98 -4.02
N PRO A 65 -11.28 -7.72 -4.26
CA PRO A 65 -11.38 -9.18 -4.32
C PRO A 65 -11.69 -9.81 -2.96
N THR A 66 -11.29 -9.18 -1.84
CA THR A 66 -11.73 -9.61 -0.49
C THR A 66 -13.25 -9.58 -0.38
N VAL A 67 -13.89 -8.47 -0.80
CA VAL A 67 -15.36 -8.37 -0.80
C VAL A 67 -15.98 -9.36 -1.77
N LEU A 68 -15.42 -9.53 -2.96
CA LEU A 68 -15.91 -10.50 -3.96
C LEU A 68 -15.86 -11.95 -3.44
N ALA A 69 -14.81 -12.31 -2.69
CA ALA A 69 -14.69 -13.65 -2.12
C ALA A 69 -15.84 -13.98 -1.14
N TYR A 70 -16.31 -12.99 -0.39
CA TYR A 70 -17.47 -13.13 0.50
C TYR A 70 -18.80 -13.05 -0.25
N SER A 71 -18.96 -12.10 -1.17
CA SER A 71 -20.24 -11.88 -1.86
C SER A 71 -20.60 -13.01 -2.83
N THR A 72 -19.61 -13.68 -3.40
CA THR A 72 -19.81 -14.82 -4.32
C THR A 72 -19.92 -16.17 -3.61
N GLY A 73 -19.69 -16.22 -2.29
CA GLY A 73 -19.62 -17.48 -1.54
C GLY A 73 -18.33 -18.27 -1.75
N ALA A 74 -17.31 -17.72 -2.42
CA ALA A 74 -16.04 -18.40 -2.63
C ALA A 74 -15.31 -18.69 -1.30
N ALA A 75 -15.40 -17.79 -0.32
CA ALA A 75 -14.83 -17.99 1.01
C ALA A 75 -15.50 -19.17 1.75
N SER A 76 -16.84 -19.26 1.72
CA SER A 76 -17.55 -20.37 2.37
C SER A 76 -17.31 -21.71 1.67
N ALA A 77 -17.14 -21.71 0.34
CA ALA A 77 -16.85 -22.91 -0.44
C ALA A 77 -15.52 -23.59 -0.04
N ILE A 78 -14.57 -22.83 0.50
CA ILE A 78 -13.28 -23.35 1.01
C ILE A 78 -13.28 -23.55 2.54
N GLY A 79 -14.46 -23.49 3.18
CA GLY A 79 -14.62 -23.69 4.62
C GLY A 79 -14.23 -22.48 5.48
N VAL A 80 -14.08 -21.28 4.89
CA VAL A 80 -13.79 -20.05 5.63
C VAL A 80 -15.09 -19.34 6.01
N GLY A 81 -15.31 -19.20 7.33
CA GLY A 81 -16.48 -18.52 7.89
C GLY A 81 -16.40 -17.00 7.83
N THR A 82 -17.49 -16.32 8.17
CA THR A 82 -17.61 -14.84 8.21
C THR A 82 -17.17 -14.20 9.53
N ASN A 83 -16.49 -14.96 10.39
CA ASN A 83 -15.95 -14.47 11.65
C ASN A 83 -14.65 -13.65 11.43
N SER A 84 -14.15 -13.01 12.48
CA SER A 84 -12.93 -12.17 12.45
C SER A 84 -11.72 -12.92 11.90
N ASN A 85 -11.48 -14.16 12.36
CA ASN A 85 -10.40 -15.01 11.86
C ASN A 85 -10.56 -15.34 10.36
N GLY A 86 -11.75 -15.74 9.92
CA GLY A 86 -12.00 -16.00 8.51
C GLY A 86 -11.79 -14.75 7.64
N PHE A 87 -12.25 -13.59 8.12
CA PHE A 87 -11.99 -12.31 7.46
C PHE A 87 -10.49 -12.01 7.37
N THR A 88 -9.74 -12.21 8.45
CA THR A 88 -8.27 -12.07 8.46
C THR A 88 -7.63 -12.97 7.41
N LYS A 89 -8.04 -14.24 7.29
CA LYS A 89 -7.47 -15.19 6.31
C LYS A 89 -7.69 -14.72 4.86
N ILE A 90 -8.92 -14.36 4.50
CA ILE A 90 -9.22 -13.88 3.13
C ILE A 90 -8.53 -12.55 2.84
N LEU A 91 -8.55 -11.60 3.79
CA LEU A 91 -7.88 -10.31 3.63
C LEU A 91 -6.36 -10.51 3.45
N TYR A 92 -5.77 -11.42 4.23
CA TYR A 92 -4.34 -11.72 4.18
C TYR A 92 -3.94 -12.32 2.83
N GLU A 93 -4.74 -13.23 2.28
CA GLU A 93 -4.49 -13.85 0.97
C GLU A 93 -4.33 -12.77 -0.12
N PHE A 94 -5.30 -11.87 -0.23
CA PHE A 94 -5.23 -10.79 -1.23
C PHE A 94 -4.17 -9.74 -0.88
N THR A 95 -3.91 -9.49 0.40
CA THR A 95 -2.81 -8.60 0.84
C THR A 95 -1.45 -9.14 0.42
N SER A 96 -1.22 -10.44 0.60
CA SER A 96 0.01 -11.12 0.23
C SER A 96 0.20 -11.15 -1.28
N ALA A 97 -0.86 -11.50 -2.02
CA ALA A 97 -0.88 -11.46 -3.48
C ALA A 97 -0.58 -10.05 -4.01
N ALA A 98 -1.25 -9.02 -3.48
CA ALA A 98 -1.09 -7.64 -3.91
C ALA A 98 0.29 -7.07 -3.60
N ALA A 99 0.93 -7.53 -2.51
CA ALA A 99 2.29 -7.16 -2.14
C ALA A 99 3.37 -8.02 -2.83
N ASN A 100 2.97 -8.98 -3.67
CA ASN A 100 3.84 -10.00 -4.27
C ASN A 100 4.75 -10.68 -3.23
N ASN A 101 4.22 -10.98 -2.05
CA ASN A 101 4.99 -11.55 -0.95
C ASN A 101 5.03 -13.08 -0.99
N GLY A 102 3.87 -13.71 -1.22
CA GLY A 102 3.75 -15.18 -1.37
C GLY A 102 3.52 -15.96 -0.07
N SER A 103 3.40 -15.29 1.08
CA SER A 103 2.92 -15.95 2.31
C SER A 103 1.43 -16.26 2.21
N ASP A 104 0.95 -17.32 2.84
CA ASP A 104 -0.42 -17.84 2.67
C ASP A 104 -0.97 -18.38 4.00
N PHE A 105 -2.27 -18.17 4.24
CA PHE A 105 -3.03 -18.72 5.37
C PHE A 105 -4.04 -19.82 4.96
N LEU A 106 -4.47 -19.84 3.71
CA LEU A 106 -5.49 -20.75 3.19
C LEU A 106 -4.89 -22.07 2.72
N GLY A 107 -3.63 -22.06 2.27
CA GLY A 107 -2.93 -23.25 1.82
C GLY A 107 -3.67 -23.98 0.69
N ALA A 108 -3.68 -25.31 0.74
CA ALA A 108 -4.34 -26.14 -0.27
C ALA A 108 -5.85 -25.87 -0.42
N SER A 109 -6.52 -25.33 0.60
CA SER A 109 -7.95 -24.99 0.54
C SER A 109 -8.24 -23.89 -0.48
N ALA A 110 -7.27 -23.01 -0.79
CA ALA A 110 -7.42 -21.99 -1.81
C ALA A 110 -7.17 -22.49 -3.24
N ASN A 111 -6.91 -23.80 -3.47
CA ASN A 111 -6.75 -24.33 -4.82
C ASN A 111 -8.10 -24.48 -5.55
N THR A 112 -8.74 -23.34 -5.82
CA THR A 112 -9.98 -23.24 -6.57
C THR A 112 -9.81 -22.28 -7.74
N PRO A 113 -10.60 -22.40 -8.83
CA PRO A 113 -10.52 -21.47 -9.94
C PRO A 113 -10.69 -20.01 -9.52
N PHE A 114 -11.56 -19.73 -8.53
CA PHE A 114 -11.79 -18.37 -8.03
C PHE A 114 -10.51 -17.76 -7.44
N PHE A 115 -9.90 -18.43 -6.46
CA PHE A 115 -8.71 -17.91 -5.80
C PHE A 115 -7.52 -17.88 -6.75
N ASN A 116 -7.29 -18.93 -7.55
CA ASN A 116 -6.19 -18.97 -8.50
C ASN A 116 -6.25 -17.83 -9.53
N VAL A 117 -7.43 -17.55 -10.11
CA VAL A 117 -7.58 -16.49 -11.11
C VAL A 117 -7.53 -15.10 -10.47
N SER A 118 -8.25 -14.91 -9.35
CA SER A 118 -8.28 -13.60 -8.69
C SER A 118 -6.92 -13.20 -8.12
N THR A 119 -6.21 -14.12 -7.46
CA THR A 119 -4.86 -13.83 -6.94
C THR A 119 -3.85 -13.63 -8.07
N ALA A 120 -3.97 -14.35 -9.20
CA ALA A 120 -3.13 -14.10 -10.38
C ALA A 120 -3.30 -12.68 -10.94
N ILE A 121 -4.56 -12.21 -11.07
CA ILE A 121 -4.85 -10.84 -11.50
C ILE A 121 -4.30 -9.83 -10.48
N VAL A 122 -4.52 -10.07 -9.19
CA VAL A 122 -4.04 -9.20 -8.10
C VAL A 122 -2.52 -9.13 -8.08
N MET A 123 -1.82 -10.25 -8.23
CA MET A 123 -0.35 -10.28 -8.32
C MET A 123 0.16 -9.51 -9.53
N PHE A 124 -0.47 -9.70 -10.70
CA PHE A 124 -0.09 -8.99 -11.92
C PHE A 124 -0.25 -7.47 -11.76
N LEU A 125 -1.40 -7.02 -11.29
CA LEU A 125 -1.68 -5.60 -11.08
C LEU A 125 -0.80 -5.00 -9.97
N GLY A 126 -0.66 -5.70 -8.85
CA GLY A 126 0.18 -5.28 -7.71
C GLY A 126 1.66 -5.12 -8.09
N ARG A 127 2.12 -5.90 -9.07
CA ARG A 127 3.49 -5.78 -9.59
C ARG A 127 3.63 -4.68 -10.62
N PHE A 128 2.88 -4.75 -11.72
CA PHE A 128 3.19 -3.99 -12.91
C PHE A 128 2.56 -2.60 -12.94
N ALA A 129 1.40 -2.39 -12.31
CA ALA A 129 0.76 -1.08 -12.31
C ALA A 129 1.58 -0.03 -11.52
N PRO A 130 2.08 -0.31 -10.29
CA PRO A 130 2.96 0.61 -9.57
C PRO A 130 4.28 0.85 -10.30
N ILE A 131 4.87 -0.18 -10.93
CA ILE A 131 6.07 -0.04 -11.77
C ILE A 131 5.81 0.94 -12.93
N GLY A 132 4.74 0.73 -13.70
CA GLY A 132 4.41 1.59 -14.83
C GLY A 132 4.18 3.06 -14.41
N LEU A 133 3.44 3.28 -13.32
CA LEU A 133 3.13 4.61 -12.81
C LEU A 133 4.37 5.34 -12.29
N LEU A 134 5.26 4.65 -11.57
CA LEU A 134 6.48 5.25 -11.03
C LEU A 134 7.58 5.41 -12.09
N LEU A 135 7.59 4.60 -13.15
CA LEU A 135 8.39 4.88 -14.34
C LEU A 135 7.88 6.11 -15.09
N ALA A 136 6.56 6.28 -15.23
CA ALA A 136 5.97 7.48 -15.82
C ALA A 136 6.30 8.74 -15.00
N LEU A 137 6.34 8.62 -13.67
CA LEU A 137 6.82 9.68 -12.78
C LEU A 137 8.29 10.03 -13.08
N GLY A 138 9.18 9.03 -13.13
CA GLY A 138 10.59 9.23 -13.46
C GLY A 138 10.79 9.88 -14.84
N GLY A 139 10.06 9.42 -15.86
CA GLY A 139 10.07 10.00 -17.19
C GLY A 139 9.60 11.45 -17.23
N SER A 140 8.62 11.82 -16.39
CA SER A 140 8.16 13.21 -16.27
C SER A 140 9.19 14.17 -15.64
N MET A 141 10.19 13.62 -14.94
CA MET A 141 11.19 14.38 -14.20
C MET A 141 12.52 14.55 -14.96
N ILE A 142 12.78 13.74 -15.98
CA ILE A 142 14.11 13.65 -16.63
C ILE A 142 14.62 14.97 -17.23
N ASN A 143 13.72 15.78 -17.80
CA ASN A 143 14.07 17.05 -18.47
C ASN A 143 13.85 18.28 -17.57
N ARG A 144 13.57 18.10 -16.28
CA ARG A 144 13.29 19.22 -15.38
C ARG A 144 14.57 19.84 -14.86
N LYS A 145 14.63 21.17 -14.92
CA LYS A 145 15.70 21.93 -14.29
C LYS A 145 15.63 21.75 -12.77
N ARG A 146 16.77 21.40 -12.17
CA ARG A 146 16.92 21.41 -10.71
C ARG A 146 17.09 22.84 -10.23
N LEU A 147 16.36 23.20 -9.19
CA LEU A 147 16.55 24.44 -8.46
C LEU A 147 17.80 24.31 -7.59
N THR A 148 18.51 25.43 -7.43
CA THR A 148 19.73 25.54 -6.61
C THR A 148 19.48 26.22 -5.27
N THR A 149 18.23 26.55 -4.97
CA THR A 149 17.84 27.33 -3.80
C THR A 149 17.53 26.43 -2.61
N ASP A 150 18.19 26.67 -1.47
CA ASP A 150 18.08 25.95 -0.19
C ASP A 150 16.76 26.18 0.58
N VAL A 151 15.69 26.60 -0.10
CA VAL A 151 14.43 27.06 0.51
C VAL A 151 13.43 25.91 0.71
N GLY A 152 13.70 24.75 0.10
CA GLY A 152 12.88 23.55 0.17
C GLY A 152 12.93 22.82 1.52
N VAL A 153 12.11 21.78 1.65
CA VAL A 153 12.15 20.89 2.82
C VAL A 153 13.48 20.13 2.82
N ARG A 154 14.23 20.20 3.93
CA ARG A 154 15.49 19.48 4.10
C ARG A 154 15.27 17.97 4.23
N THR A 155 15.35 17.26 3.11
CA THR A 155 15.09 15.81 3.03
C THR A 155 16.23 14.94 3.56
N ASP A 156 17.37 15.53 3.89
CA ASP A 156 18.55 14.93 4.52
C ASP A 156 18.51 14.97 6.06
N SER A 157 17.48 15.56 6.65
CA SER A 157 17.39 15.81 8.09
C SER A 157 16.73 14.67 8.86
N PHE A 158 17.12 14.50 10.13
CA PHE A 158 16.45 13.59 11.06
C PHE A 158 14.95 13.91 11.22
N LEU A 159 14.61 15.20 11.20
CA LEU A 159 13.21 15.64 11.23
C LEU A 159 12.42 15.07 10.04
N PHE A 160 12.99 15.11 8.83
CA PHE A 160 12.33 14.54 7.66
C PHE A 160 12.15 13.02 7.79
N SER A 161 13.11 12.31 8.40
CA SER A 161 12.97 10.87 8.70
C SER A 161 11.78 10.58 9.62
N ILE A 162 11.53 11.41 10.64
CA ILE A 162 10.36 11.28 11.50
C ILE A 162 9.08 11.58 10.70
N VAL A 163 9.08 12.65 9.92
CA VAL A 163 7.90 13.10 9.16
C VAL A 163 7.49 12.07 8.10
N ILE A 164 8.45 11.44 7.41
CA ILE A 164 8.13 10.41 6.42
C ILE A 164 7.59 9.14 7.09
N VAL A 165 8.16 8.71 8.22
CA VAL A 165 7.64 7.56 8.97
C VAL A 165 6.22 7.85 9.47
N GLY A 166 6.00 9.02 10.06
CA GLY A 166 4.67 9.47 10.50
C GLY A 166 3.67 9.50 9.34
N SER A 167 4.07 10.03 8.19
CA SER A 167 3.23 10.12 6.99
C SER A 167 2.89 8.73 6.43
N ILE A 168 3.85 7.81 6.36
CA ILE A 168 3.62 6.41 5.97
C ILE A 168 2.62 5.75 6.91
N LEU A 169 2.82 5.90 8.22
CA LEU A 169 1.92 5.30 9.22
C LEU A 169 0.51 5.86 9.10
N VAL A 170 0.34 7.17 9.00
CA VAL A 170 -0.99 7.80 8.84
C VAL A 170 -1.67 7.32 7.56
N LEU A 171 -0.98 7.37 6.42
CA LEU A 171 -1.56 6.97 5.13
C LEU A 171 -1.98 5.50 5.13
N VAL A 172 -1.11 4.60 5.59
CA VAL A 172 -1.39 3.16 5.58
C VAL A 172 -2.42 2.78 6.64
N LEU A 173 -2.29 3.33 7.86
CA LEU A 173 -3.24 3.07 8.93
C LEU A 173 -4.63 3.52 8.51
N LEU A 174 -4.83 4.78 8.10
CA LEU A 174 -6.16 5.27 7.73
C LEU A 174 -6.79 4.51 6.55
N THR A 175 -5.97 3.98 5.65
CA THR A 175 -6.45 3.19 4.50
C THR A 175 -6.96 1.81 4.92
N PHE A 176 -6.25 1.12 5.81
CA PHE A 176 -6.56 -0.27 6.17
C PHE A 176 -7.23 -0.44 7.53
N PHE A 177 -7.28 0.61 8.35
CA PHE A 177 -7.78 0.57 9.73
C PHE A 177 -9.17 -0.05 9.86
N PRO A 178 -10.18 0.31 9.04
CA PRO A 178 -11.50 -0.31 9.16
C PRO A 178 -11.47 -1.83 8.98
N PHE A 179 -10.64 -2.33 8.05
CA PHE A 179 -10.52 -3.76 7.75
C PHE A 179 -9.67 -4.49 8.79
N LEU A 180 -8.60 -3.86 9.28
CA LEU A 180 -7.81 -4.38 10.40
C LEU A 180 -8.66 -4.46 11.69
N ALA A 181 -9.55 -3.49 11.90
CA ALA A 181 -10.49 -3.48 13.02
C ALA A 181 -11.47 -4.66 12.94
N LEU A 182 -11.99 -4.99 11.75
CA LEU A 182 -12.94 -6.09 11.54
C LEU A 182 -12.31 -7.48 11.65
N GLY A 183 -11.04 -7.62 11.26
CA GLY A 183 -10.31 -8.89 11.30
C GLY A 183 -9.40 -9.02 12.54
N PRO A 184 -8.09 -8.79 12.39
CA PRO A 184 -7.09 -9.17 13.39
C PRO A 184 -7.23 -8.43 14.72
N ILE A 185 -7.63 -7.16 14.72
CA ILE A 185 -7.79 -6.40 15.98
C ILE A 185 -8.97 -6.96 16.77
N ARG A 186 -10.11 -7.21 16.11
CA ARG A 186 -11.27 -7.85 16.75
C ARG A 186 -10.93 -9.25 17.25
N GLU A 187 -10.21 -10.04 16.46
CA GLU A 187 -9.76 -11.38 16.84
C GLU A 187 -8.90 -11.34 18.11
N PHE A 188 -7.94 -10.41 18.20
CA PHE A 188 -7.10 -10.21 19.38
C PHE A 188 -7.95 -9.97 20.64
N PHE A 189 -8.89 -9.03 20.60
CA PHE A 189 -9.73 -8.74 21.78
C PHE A 189 -10.72 -9.86 22.12
N GLN A 190 -11.20 -10.61 21.13
CA GLN A 190 -12.04 -11.79 21.39
C GLN A 190 -11.27 -12.91 22.09
N GLY A 191 -9.99 -13.12 21.75
CA GLY A 191 -9.12 -14.06 22.46
C GLY A 191 -8.99 -13.71 23.95
N HIS A 192 -8.71 -12.45 24.26
CA HIS A 192 -8.54 -11.96 25.62
C HIS A 192 -9.85 -11.99 26.44
N ALA A 193 -10.99 -11.73 25.80
CA ALA A 193 -12.30 -11.82 26.46
C ALA A 193 -12.70 -13.26 26.83
N ASN A 194 -12.16 -14.25 26.11
CA ASN A 194 -12.44 -15.67 26.34
C ASN A 194 -11.45 -16.34 27.33
N GLY A 195 -10.59 -15.56 28.01
CA GLY A 195 -9.78 -16.03 29.13
C GLY A 195 -8.47 -16.74 28.76
N PHE A 196 -7.92 -16.48 27.57
CA PHE A 196 -6.55 -16.86 27.20
C PHE A 196 -5.72 -15.62 26.88
#